data_AF-A0A6V8PRP9-F1
#
_entry.id   AF-A0A6V8PRP9-F1
#
_cell.length_a   1.000
_cell.length_b   1.000
_cell.length_c   1.000
_cell.angle_alpha   90.00
_cell.angle_beta   90.00
_cell.angle_gamma   90.00
#
_symmetry.space_group_name_H-M   'P 1'
#
loop_
_entity.id
_entity.type
_entity.pdbx_description
1 polymer ?
#
loop_
_entity_poly.entity_id
_entity_poly.type
_entity_poly.pdbx_seq_one_letter_code
_entity_poly.pdbx_strand_id
1 'polypeptide(L)'
;MSVSLMAPEFLIERDEDKCIACQVCVRQCANDAHLYDAEDDSVFSDSSKCVGCLRCVTLCPTTALTIRKNPLYIKENANWTPQVLRNITRQAETGGVLLTGLGCDRPYPIYWDHLLLNASQVTNPSIDPLREPMELRTYLGRKPDQVEIHYEGGQPRLATQLAPQLRLETPILFSAMSYGSISYNACLALARAAKIAGTFYNTGEGGLHRDLYEYGPNTIVQVASGRFGVHPEYLEAAAAIEIKIGQGAKPGIGGHLPGEKVSEEISQTRMIPMGTDALSPAPHHDIYSIEDLRQLIYALKEAANYTKPVSVKIAAVHNVAPIASGIVRAGADIVAIDGVRGGTGAAPTVIRDNVGIPIELAIAAVDSRLRQEGIRNQASLLAAGGFRNSADIIKAIALGADAVYIGTAALVAMGCHVCQKCYTGKCNWGIATQDPYLTKRLNSDIATRRLVNLLRAWSLEIKDMLGGMGINAIESLRGNRDHLRGVGLTDTDLRILGIKAAGD
;
A
#
# COMPACT_ATOMS: atom_id res chain seq x y z
N MET A 1 40.24 -3.42 -21.05
CA MET A 1 38.78 -3.44 -20.81
C MET A 1 38.56 -3.89 -19.39
N SER A 2 37.95 -3.07 -18.53
CA SER A 2 37.51 -3.51 -17.20
C SER A 2 36.41 -4.55 -17.38
N VAL A 3 36.62 -5.77 -16.90
CA VAL A 3 35.57 -6.80 -16.86
C VAL A 3 34.52 -6.30 -15.87
N SER A 4 33.27 -6.10 -16.30
CA SER A 4 32.17 -5.82 -15.37
C SER A 4 32.01 -7.03 -14.46
N LEU A 5 31.99 -6.79 -13.15
CA LEU A 5 31.84 -7.82 -12.14
C LEU A 5 30.36 -8.12 -11.87
N MET A 6 29.45 -7.47 -12.60
CA MET A 6 28.00 -7.64 -12.47
C MET A 6 27.53 -8.91 -13.16
N ALA A 7 27.38 -9.97 -12.39
CA ALA A 7 26.77 -11.19 -12.87
C ALA A 7 25.23 -11.17 -12.70
N PRO A 8 24.46 -11.85 -13.59
CA PRO A 8 23.01 -11.69 -13.67
C PRO A 8 22.27 -12.05 -12.38
N GLU A 9 21.19 -11.33 -12.06
CA GLU A 9 20.34 -11.66 -10.90
C GLU A 9 19.52 -12.94 -11.11
N PHE A 10 19.09 -13.17 -12.35
CA PHE A 10 18.28 -14.30 -12.77
C PHE A 10 18.89 -14.96 -14.00
N LEU A 11 18.78 -16.28 -14.10
CA LEU A 11 19.13 -17.06 -15.29
C LEU A 11 17.86 -17.34 -16.08
N ILE A 12 17.94 -17.13 -17.40
CA ILE A 12 16.93 -17.55 -18.35
C ILE A 12 17.41 -18.86 -18.97
N GLU A 13 16.61 -19.91 -18.83
CA GLU A 13 16.85 -21.22 -19.43
C GLU A 13 15.79 -21.46 -20.50
N ARG A 14 16.25 -21.76 -21.72
CA ARG A 14 15.41 -22.13 -22.84
C ARG A 14 15.63 -23.61 -23.15
N ASP A 15 14.53 -24.34 -23.19
CA ASP A 15 14.47 -25.70 -23.68
C ASP A 15 14.30 -25.64 -25.21
N GLU A 16 15.38 -25.89 -25.95
CA GLU A 16 15.39 -25.77 -27.41
C GLU A 16 14.51 -26.84 -28.08
N ASP A 17 14.33 -28.01 -27.46
CA ASP A 17 13.45 -29.07 -27.99
C ASP A 17 11.97 -28.66 -27.93
N LYS A 18 11.61 -27.75 -27.01
CA LYS A 18 10.25 -27.18 -26.90
C LYS A 18 10.10 -25.82 -27.59
N CYS A 19 11.20 -25.16 -27.93
CA CYS A 19 11.14 -23.80 -28.45
C CYS A 19 10.79 -23.81 -29.94
N ILE A 20 9.61 -23.31 -30.27
CA ILE A 20 9.14 -23.19 -31.67
C ILE A 20 9.46 -21.84 -32.32
N ALA A 21 10.47 -21.12 -31.80
CA ALA A 21 10.89 -19.79 -32.27
C ALA A 21 9.75 -18.75 -32.49
N CYS A 22 8.58 -18.88 -31.85
CA CYS A 22 7.40 -18.04 -32.10
C CYS A 22 7.54 -16.54 -31.72
N GLN A 23 8.70 -16.15 -31.19
CA GLN A 23 9.08 -14.80 -30.78
C GLN A 23 8.17 -14.13 -29.74
N VAL A 24 7.25 -14.88 -29.09
CA VAL A 24 6.38 -14.33 -28.04
C VAL A 24 7.22 -13.74 -26.90
N CYS A 25 8.26 -14.44 -26.46
CA CYS A 25 9.15 -13.96 -25.40
C CYS A 25 9.90 -12.67 -25.78
N VAL A 26 10.30 -12.52 -27.04
CA VAL A 26 10.92 -11.30 -27.59
C VAL A 26 9.94 -10.13 -27.50
N ARG A 27 8.73 -10.28 -28.08
CA ARG A 27 7.70 -9.22 -28.07
C ARG A 27 7.21 -8.86 -26.66
N GLN A 28 7.24 -9.81 -25.72
CA GLN A 28 6.70 -9.63 -24.37
C GLN A 28 7.72 -9.10 -23.36
N CYS A 29 9.01 -9.01 -23.70
CA CYS A 29 10.06 -8.56 -22.77
C CYS A 29 10.49 -7.12 -23.02
N ALA A 30 10.02 -6.18 -22.20
CA ALA A 30 10.38 -4.75 -22.25
C ALA A 30 11.82 -4.45 -21.78
N ASN A 31 12.55 -5.47 -21.29
CA ASN A 31 13.95 -5.34 -20.90
C ASN A 31 14.89 -5.91 -21.97
N ASP A 32 14.37 -6.34 -23.13
CA ASP A 32 15.16 -6.84 -24.25
C ASP A 32 16.07 -8.02 -23.88
N ALA A 33 15.58 -8.87 -22.96
CA ALA A 33 16.27 -10.07 -22.50
C ALA A 33 16.16 -11.25 -23.46
N HIS A 34 15.43 -11.10 -24.57
CA HIS A 34 15.34 -12.11 -25.63
C HIS A 34 15.53 -11.43 -26.98
N LEU A 35 16.27 -12.08 -27.88
CA LEU A 35 16.59 -11.60 -29.22
C LEU A 35 16.28 -12.71 -30.22
N TYR A 36 15.69 -12.36 -31.36
CA TYR A 36 15.45 -13.31 -32.44
C TYR A 36 16.53 -13.15 -33.50
N ASP A 37 17.11 -14.25 -33.93
CA ASP A 37 18.02 -14.33 -35.05
C ASP A 37 17.28 -14.89 -36.26
N ALA A 38 17.27 -14.12 -37.34
CA ALA A 38 16.57 -14.47 -38.56
C ALA A 38 17.36 -15.43 -39.46
N GLU A 39 18.69 -15.53 -39.30
CA GLU A 39 19.52 -16.43 -40.10
C GLU A 39 19.36 -17.87 -39.62
N ASP A 40 19.37 -18.06 -38.30
CA ASP A 40 19.27 -19.37 -37.64
C ASP A 40 17.83 -19.77 -37.23
N ASP A 41 16.83 -18.92 -37.51
CA ASP A 41 15.44 -19.06 -37.04
C ASP A 41 15.34 -19.43 -35.55
N SER A 42 16.11 -18.73 -34.72
CA SER A 42 16.30 -19.10 -33.32
C SER A 42 16.14 -17.90 -32.38
N VAL A 43 15.89 -18.17 -31.09
CA VAL A 43 15.69 -17.11 -30.10
C VAL A 43 16.70 -17.23 -28.97
N PHE A 44 17.59 -16.25 -28.88
CA PHE A 44 18.59 -16.15 -27.82
C PHE A 44 18.05 -15.41 -26.61
N SER A 45 18.63 -15.67 -25.43
CA SER A 45 18.26 -15.00 -24.19
C SER A 45 19.49 -14.43 -23.47
N ASP A 46 19.40 -13.17 -23.04
CA ASP A 46 20.41 -12.48 -22.26
C ASP A 46 19.95 -12.37 -20.80
N SER A 47 20.51 -13.23 -19.97
CA SER A 47 20.20 -13.29 -18.54
C SER A 47 20.57 -12.01 -17.78
N SER A 48 21.54 -11.21 -18.27
CA SER A 48 21.98 -9.96 -17.62
C SER A 48 20.87 -8.90 -17.56
N LYS A 49 19.91 -8.99 -18.49
CA LYS A 49 18.75 -8.07 -18.59
C LYS A 49 17.49 -8.60 -17.91
N CYS A 50 17.53 -9.84 -17.42
CA CYS A 50 16.37 -10.45 -16.78
C CYS A 50 16.07 -9.80 -15.43
N VAL A 51 14.81 -9.39 -15.23
CA VAL A 51 14.34 -8.79 -13.96
C VAL A 51 13.42 -9.71 -13.17
N GLY A 52 13.31 -10.99 -13.56
CA GLY A 52 12.48 -11.96 -12.83
C GLY A 52 10.98 -11.67 -12.86
N CYS A 53 10.47 -10.92 -13.84
CA CYS A 53 9.04 -10.58 -13.90
C CYS A 53 8.14 -11.73 -14.40
N LEU A 54 8.73 -12.83 -14.86
CA LEU A 54 8.06 -14.06 -15.32
C LEU A 54 7.10 -13.94 -16.51
N ARG A 55 6.91 -12.76 -17.10
CA ARG A 55 5.97 -12.54 -18.22
C ARG A 55 6.23 -13.46 -19.42
N CYS A 56 7.48 -13.61 -19.84
CA CYS A 56 7.85 -14.46 -20.96
C CYS A 56 7.64 -15.95 -20.67
N VAL A 57 7.82 -16.38 -19.42
CA VAL A 57 7.53 -17.73 -18.94
C VAL A 57 6.02 -17.98 -18.99
N THR A 58 5.22 -17.07 -18.41
CA THR A 58 3.76 -17.20 -18.35
C THR A 58 3.10 -17.24 -19.73
N LEU A 59 3.66 -16.53 -20.71
CA LEU A 59 3.08 -16.44 -22.06
C LEU A 59 3.71 -17.39 -23.07
N CYS A 60 4.67 -18.22 -22.68
CA CYS A 60 5.28 -19.18 -23.59
C CYS A 60 4.27 -20.31 -23.91
N PRO A 61 3.83 -20.47 -25.18
CA PRO A 61 2.79 -21.44 -25.51
C PRO A 61 3.24 -22.90 -25.34
N THR A 62 4.55 -23.15 -25.41
CA THR A 62 5.15 -24.48 -25.29
C THR A 62 5.85 -24.71 -23.96
N THR A 63 5.77 -23.75 -23.03
CA THR A 63 6.46 -23.81 -21.72
C THR A 63 7.98 -24.03 -21.82
N ALA A 64 8.59 -23.56 -22.91
CA ALA A 64 10.02 -23.72 -23.20
C ALA A 64 10.95 -22.82 -22.35
N LEU A 65 10.41 -21.98 -21.47
CA LEU A 65 11.19 -20.99 -20.72
C LEU A 65 11.07 -21.23 -19.22
N THR A 66 12.22 -21.23 -18.55
CA THR A 66 12.33 -21.20 -17.09
C THR A 66 13.17 -19.99 -16.69
N ILE A 67 12.75 -19.27 -15.66
CA ILE A 67 13.56 -18.24 -15.01
C ILE A 67 13.82 -18.68 -13.58
N ARG A 68 15.10 -18.77 -13.21
CA ARG A 68 15.53 -19.10 -11.84
C ARG A 68 16.46 -18.04 -11.31
N LYS A 69 16.51 -17.91 -9.98
CA LYS A 69 17.48 -17.04 -9.31
C LYS A 69 18.88 -17.55 -9.64
N ASN A 70 19.77 -16.64 -10.06
CA ASN A 70 21.14 -17.02 -10.35
C ASN A 70 21.86 -17.36 -9.03
N PRO A 71 22.37 -18.59 -8.85
CA PRO A 71 23.02 -19.00 -7.62
C PRO A 71 24.39 -18.34 -7.38
N LEU A 72 24.92 -17.55 -8.33
CA LEU A 72 26.28 -16.99 -8.37
C LEU A 72 27.16 -17.21 -7.13
N TYR A 73 28.11 -18.09 -7.41
CA TYR A 73 29.16 -18.77 -6.66
C TYR A 73 30.18 -17.87 -5.95
N ILE A 74 29.74 -16.77 -5.33
CA ILE A 74 30.58 -16.13 -4.31
C ILE A 74 30.50 -17.02 -3.08
N LYS A 75 31.66 -17.32 -2.46
CA LYS A 75 31.74 -18.11 -1.24
C LYS A 75 30.64 -17.66 -0.27
N GLU A 76 29.78 -18.60 0.12
CA GLU A 76 28.70 -18.33 1.06
C GLU A 76 29.24 -17.60 2.29
N ASN A 77 28.60 -16.50 2.64
CA ASN A 77 29.03 -15.65 3.72
C ASN A 77 27.81 -15.03 4.41
N ALA A 78 27.73 -15.20 5.73
CA ALA A 78 26.62 -14.66 6.54
C ALA A 78 26.61 -13.13 6.56
N ASN A 79 27.78 -12.48 6.48
CA ASN A 79 27.92 -11.03 6.46
C ASN A 79 27.84 -10.48 5.02
N TRP A 80 28.63 -11.05 4.10
CA TRP A 80 28.73 -10.63 2.70
C TRP A 80 27.77 -11.42 1.80
N THR A 81 26.47 -11.16 1.95
CA THR A 81 25.46 -11.82 1.11
C THR A 81 25.62 -11.44 -0.37
N PRO A 82 25.19 -12.30 -1.32
CA PRO A 82 25.23 -11.97 -2.75
C PRO A 82 24.54 -10.66 -3.09
N GLN A 83 23.46 -10.29 -2.37
CA GLN A 83 22.79 -9.01 -2.58
C GLN A 83 23.67 -7.82 -2.17
N VAL A 84 24.37 -7.91 -1.04
CA VAL A 84 25.27 -6.85 -0.55
C VAL A 84 26.40 -6.64 -1.56
N LEU A 85 27.03 -7.71 -2.02
CA LEU A 85 28.14 -7.65 -2.97
C LEU A 85 27.69 -7.07 -4.32
N ARG A 86 26.55 -7.53 -4.87
CA ARG A 86 25.98 -6.95 -6.10
C ARG A 86 25.69 -5.45 -5.97
N ASN A 87 25.16 -5.03 -4.82
CA ASN A 87 24.91 -3.62 -4.56
C ASN A 87 26.21 -2.81 -4.57
N ILE A 88 27.25 -3.27 -3.87
CA ILE A 88 28.56 -2.60 -3.82
C ILE A 88 29.18 -2.53 -5.21
N THR A 89 29.21 -3.64 -5.96
CA THR A 89 29.74 -3.67 -7.32
C THR A 89 29.01 -2.68 -8.22
N ARG A 90 27.67 -2.68 -8.18
CA ARG A 90 26.86 -1.76 -8.98
C ARG A 90 27.12 -0.29 -8.62
N GLN A 91 27.27 0.02 -7.33
CA GLN A 91 27.62 1.37 -6.88
C GLN A 91 29.05 1.76 -7.29
N ALA A 92 30.01 0.83 -7.20
CA ALA A 92 31.39 1.07 -7.63
C ALA A 92 31.48 1.32 -9.15
N GLU A 93 30.70 0.60 -9.96
CA GLU A 93 30.68 0.76 -11.41
C GLU A 93 29.92 2.01 -11.88
N THR A 94 28.91 2.48 -11.13
CA THR A 94 28.03 3.57 -11.58
C THR A 94 28.17 4.89 -10.80
N GLY A 95 28.72 4.86 -9.59
CA GLY A 95 28.68 5.97 -8.63
C GLY A 95 27.27 6.34 -8.14
N GLY A 96 26.23 5.60 -8.55
CA GLY A 96 24.83 5.97 -8.37
C GLY A 96 24.18 5.44 -7.09
N VAL A 97 23.09 6.09 -6.67
CA VAL A 97 22.21 5.60 -5.60
C VAL A 97 21.34 4.45 -6.13
N LEU A 98 21.30 3.33 -5.41
CA LEU A 98 20.51 2.18 -5.81
C LEU A 98 19.02 2.40 -5.54
N LEU A 99 18.23 2.43 -6.61
CA LEU A 99 16.78 2.54 -6.53
C LEU A 99 16.10 1.18 -6.56
N THR A 100 14.93 1.13 -5.94
CA THR A 100 14.05 -0.04 -5.89
C THR A 100 12.59 0.37 -5.75
N GLY A 101 11.68 -0.54 -6.05
CA GLY A 101 10.24 -0.42 -5.83
C GLY A 101 9.74 -1.36 -4.74
N LEU A 102 8.44 -1.25 -4.43
CA LEU A 102 7.71 -2.02 -3.42
C LEU A 102 8.28 -1.82 -2.00
N GLY A 103 7.78 -2.59 -1.04
CA GLY A 103 8.14 -2.44 0.37
C GLY A 103 9.42 -3.17 0.75
N CYS A 104 9.87 -2.94 1.98
CA CYS A 104 11.02 -3.63 2.57
C CYS A 104 10.84 -5.16 2.53
N ASP A 105 11.81 -5.85 1.92
CA ASP A 105 11.87 -7.31 1.77
C ASP A 105 12.96 -7.95 2.63
N ARG A 106 13.50 -7.20 3.60
CA ARG A 106 14.45 -7.72 4.58
C ARG A 106 13.76 -8.64 5.59
N PRO A 107 14.47 -9.67 6.10
CA PRO A 107 13.90 -10.68 6.99
C PRO A 107 13.76 -10.18 8.44
N TYR A 108 13.28 -8.95 8.62
CA TYR A 108 12.85 -8.49 9.94
C TYR A 108 11.61 -9.29 10.37
N PRO A 109 11.38 -9.49 11.69
CA PRO A 109 10.18 -10.16 12.18
C PRO A 109 8.90 -9.57 11.58
N ILE A 110 7.98 -10.44 11.16
CA ILE A 110 6.63 -10.07 10.75
C ILE A 110 5.72 -10.48 11.90
N TYR A 111 5.34 -9.51 12.74
CA TYR A 111 4.65 -9.82 14.00
C TYR A 111 3.28 -10.42 13.76
N TRP A 112 2.63 -10.16 12.61
CA TRP A 112 1.41 -10.85 12.23
C TRP A 112 1.50 -12.37 12.32
N ASP A 113 2.65 -12.95 11.98
CA ASP A 113 2.88 -14.40 11.96
C ASP A 113 3.09 -14.97 13.38
N HIS A 114 3.26 -14.10 14.38
CA HIS A 114 3.42 -14.43 15.80
C HIS A 114 2.16 -14.13 16.61
N LEU A 115 1.07 -13.72 15.97
CA LEU A 115 -0.21 -13.44 16.60
C LEU A 115 -1.24 -14.48 16.20
N LEU A 116 -1.89 -15.09 17.18
CA LEU A 116 -3.03 -15.98 16.98
C LEU A 116 -4.31 -15.32 17.45
N LEU A 117 -5.40 -15.61 16.74
CA LEU A 117 -6.75 -15.18 17.10
C LEU A 117 -7.36 -16.17 18.07
N ASN A 118 -8.13 -15.65 19.02
CA ASN A 118 -8.96 -16.46 19.90
C ASN A 118 -10.13 -17.08 19.13
N ALA A 119 -10.77 -18.11 19.70
CA ALA A 119 -12.02 -18.67 19.20
C ALA A 119 -13.00 -18.88 20.37
N SER A 120 -14.27 -18.69 20.08
CA SER A 120 -15.40 -19.02 20.93
C SER A 120 -15.40 -20.50 21.32
N GLN A 121 -15.84 -20.78 22.55
CA GLN A 121 -15.91 -22.11 23.17
C GLN A 121 -17.18 -22.17 24.07
N VAL A 122 -17.19 -23.00 25.11
CA VAL A 122 -18.38 -23.24 25.96
C VAL A 122 -18.92 -21.97 26.64
N THR A 123 -18.07 -20.97 26.92
CA THR A 123 -18.45 -19.74 27.65
C THR A 123 -18.96 -18.61 26.76
N ASN A 124 -18.65 -18.64 25.46
CA ASN A 124 -19.18 -17.71 24.46
C ASN A 124 -19.36 -18.49 23.16
N PRO A 125 -20.59 -18.72 22.67
CA PRO A 125 -20.81 -19.48 21.45
C PRO A 125 -20.23 -18.76 20.23
N SER A 126 -19.83 -19.53 19.22
CA SER A 126 -19.50 -19.00 17.90
C SER A 126 -20.77 -18.57 17.18
N ILE A 127 -20.64 -17.58 16.30
CA ILE A 127 -21.70 -17.13 15.39
C ILE A 127 -21.41 -17.73 14.02
N ASP A 128 -22.40 -18.32 13.36
CA ASP A 128 -22.25 -18.91 12.01
C ASP A 128 -22.49 -17.83 10.94
N PRO A 129 -21.45 -17.32 10.26
CA PRO A 129 -21.59 -16.24 9.28
C PRO A 129 -22.41 -16.60 8.04
N LEU A 130 -22.65 -17.88 7.80
CA LEU A 130 -23.49 -18.35 6.70
C LEU A 130 -24.98 -18.24 7.03
N ARG A 131 -25.33 -18.19 8.32
CA ARG A 131 -26.72 -18.19 8.81
C ARG A 131 -27.09 -16.93 9.57
N GLU A 132 -26.10 -16.24 10.14
CA GLU A 132 -26.28 -15.10 11.03
C GLU A 132 -25.71 -13.82 10.39
N PRO A 133 -26.31 -12.66 10.66
CA PRO A 133 -25.87 -11.40 10.08
C PRO A 133 -24.51 -10.98 10.65
N MET A 134 -23.60 -10.62 9.75
CA MET A 134 -22.26 -10.14 10.08
C MET A 134 -22.04 -8.73 9.49
N GLU A 135 -21.69 -7.78 10.34
CA GLU A 135 -21.47 -6.38 9.98
C GLU A 135 -19.96 -6.07 9.87
N LEU A 136 -19.55 -5.65 8.68
CA LEU A 136 -18.18 -5.22 8.39
C LEU A 136 -18.07 -3.72 8.16
N ARG A 137 -19.20 -3.02 8.11
CA ARG A 137 -19.23 -1.59 7.85
C ARG A 137 -18.50 -0.85 8.96
N THR A 138 -17.63 0.05 8.55
CA THR A 138 -16.87 0.93 9.44
C THR A 138 -16.96 2.37 8.93
N TYR A 139 -16.74 3.31 9.85
CA TYR A 139 -16.79 4.74 9.57
C TYR A 139 -15.47 5.37 9.97
N LEU A 140 -14.81 6.06 9.04
CA LEU A 140 -13.56 6.79 9.30
C LEU A 140 -13.82 8.28 9.41
N GLY A 141 -13.40 8.84 10.53
CA GLY A 141 -13.47 10.27 10.83
C GLY A 141 -13.53 10.51 12.34
N ARG A 142 -13.71 11.79 12.69
CA ARG A 142 -13.88 12.24 14.06
C ARG A 142 -15.27 11.92 14.59
N LYS A 143 -15.35 11.40 15.82
CA LYS A 143 -16.59 11.19 16.57
C LYS A 143 -16.67 12.19 17.73
N PRO A 144 -17.87 12.67 18.10
CA PRO A 144 -18.03 13.58 19.23
C PRO A 144 -17.71 12.88 20.56
N ASP A 145 -17.45 13.66 21.62
CA ASP A 145 -17.20 13.12 22.96
C ASP A 145 -18.49 12.62 23.63
N GLN A 146 -19.63 13.19 23.24
CA GLN A 146 -20.96 12.79 23.70
C GLN A 146 -21.95 12.82 22.53
N VAL A 147 -22.95 11.94 22.62
CA VAL A 147 -24.05 11.86 21.66
C VAL A 147 -25.37 12.11 22.39
N GLU A 148 -26.19 13.00 21.83
CA GLU A 148 -27.55 13.29 22.26
C GLU A 148 -28.53 12.59 21.32
N ILE A 149 -29.51 11.90 21.91
CA ILE A 149 -30.56 11.17 21.21
C ILE A 149 -31.90 11.71 21.67
N HIS A 150 -32.72 12.18 20.73
CA HIS A 150 -34.09 12.58 20.98
C HIS A 150 -35.04 11.45 20.57
N TYR A 151 -36.20 11.36 21.20
CA TYR A 151 -37.21 10.38 20.85
C TYR A 151 -38.39 11.09 20.19
N GLU A 152 -38.54 10.90 18.89
CA GLU A 152 -39.70 11.38 18.13
C GLU A 152 -40.60 10.21 17.80
N GLY A 153 -41.84 10.22 18.30
CA GLY A 153 -42.79 9.12 18.09
C GLY A 153 -42.32 7.77 18.67
N GLY A 154 -41.47 7.79 19.70
CA GLY A 154 -40.88 6.59 20.31
C GLY A 154 -39.66 6.03 19.58
N GLN A 155 -39.21 6.62 18.47
CA GLN A 155 -38.00 6.22 17.76
C GLN A 155 -36.82 7.12 18.13
N PRO A 156 -35.64 6.56 18.44
CA PRO A 156 -34.44 7.35 18.71
C PRO A 156 -33.95 8.03 17.42
N ARG A 157 -33.72 9.34 17.49
CA ARG A 157 -33.10 10.17 16.46
C ARG A 157 -31.85 10.83 17.02
N LEU A 158 -30.77 10.75 16.25
CA LEU A 158 -29.51 11.40 16.59
C LEU A 158 -29.68 12.92 16.49
N ALA A 159 -29.60 13.62 17.62
CA ALA A 159 -29.66 15.09 17.66
C ALA A 159 -28.27 15.71 17.42
N THR A 160 -27.20 15.02 17.86
CA THR A 160 -25.82 15.48 17.64
C THR A 160 -25.45 15.44 16.16
N GLN A 161 -25.07 16.60 15.61
CA GLN A 161 -24.50 16.68 14.28
C GLN A 161 -23.12 16.03 14.25
N LEU A 162 -22.95 15.01 13.42
CA LEU A 162 -21.67 14.33 13.24
C LEU A 162 -20.77 15.10 12.28
N ALA A 163 -19.47 15.06 12.53
CA ALA A 163 -18.48 15.47 11.53
C ALA A 163 -18.55 14.56 10.29
N PRO A 164 -18.09 15.03 9.12
CA PRO A 164 -17.99 14.20 7.93
C PRO A 164 -17.21 12.92 8.20
N GLN A 165 -17.74 11.79 7.72
CA GLN A 165 -17.12 10.48 7.85
C GLN A 165 -17.14 9.74 6.51
N LEU A 166 -16.10 8.97 6.26
CA LEU A 166 -16.08 7.98 5.19
C LEU A 166 -16.80 6.73 5.66
N ARG A 167 -17.81 6.28 4.92
CA ARG A 167 -18.51 5.00 5.18
C ARG A 167 -17.95 3.91 4.27
N LEU A 168 -17.45 2.83 4.85
CA LEU A 168 -16.88 1.71 4.11
C LEU A 168 -17.69 0.45 4.36
N GLU A 169 -18.05 -0.29 3.32
CA GLU A 169 -18.74 -1.58 3.46
C GLU A 169 -17.80 -2.73 3.89
N THR A 170 -16.49 -2.48 3.88
CA THR A 170 -15.44 -3.39 4.35
C THR A 170 -14.33 -2.56 5.00
N PRO A 171 -13.58 -3.05 6.01
CA PRO A 171 -12.52 -2.27 6.66
C PRO A 171 -11.25 -2.15 5.81
N ILE A 172 -11.36 -2.22 4.49
CA ILE A 172 -10.25 -2.32 3.53
C ILE A 172 -10.36 -1.22 2.49
N LEU A 173 -9.29 -0.45 2.31
CA LEU A 173 -9.17 0.59 1.29
C LEU A 173 -7.97 0.32 0.38
N PHE A 174 -7.98 0.87 -0.84
CA PHE A 174 -6.79 0.89 -1.68
C PHE A 174 -5.87 2.05 -1.32
N SER A 175 -4.60 1.73 -1.03
CA SER A 175 -3.59 2.69 -0.61
C SER A 175 -3.27 3.73 -1.69
N ALA A 176 -2.78 4.89 -1.24
CA ALA A 176 -2.24 5.96 -2.09
C ALA A 176 -1.17 5.43 -3.07
N MET A 177 -1.46 5.45 -4.37
CA MET A 177 -0.53 5.08 -5.43
C MET A 177 -0.72 6.04 -6.62
N SER A 178 0.31 6.85 -6.90
CA SER A 178 0.18 7.97 -7.84
C SER A 178 -0.01 7.54 -9.29
N TYR A 179 -0.89 8.25 -10.00
CA TYR A 179 -0.84 8.29 -11.47
C TYR A 179 0.55 8.79 -11.89
N GLY A 180 1.21 8.01 -12.73
CA GLY A 180 2.64 8.14 -13.04
C GLY A 180 3.47 7.02 -12.42
N SER A 181 3.30 6.73 -11.12
CA SER A 181 3.92 5.54 -10.52
C SER A 181 3.27 4.26 -11.09
N ILE A 182 1.95 4.24 -11.13
CA ILE A 182 1.15 3.23 -11.80
C ILE A 182 0.46 3.81 -13.05
N SER A 183 0.06 2.93 -13.97
CA SER A 183 -0.61 3.30 -15.22
C SER A 183 -2.03 3.77 -14.97
N TYR A 184 -2.57 4.54 -15.92
CA TYR A 184 -3.99 4.94 -15.90
C TYR A 184 -4.92 3.73 -15.77
N ASN A 185 -4.64 2.63 -16.48
CA ASN A 185 -5.43 1.40 -16.43
C ASN A 185 -5.50 0.80 -15.01
N ALA A 186 -4.40 0.90 -14.25
CA ALA A 186 -4.37 0.47 -12.85
C ALA A 186 -5.17 1.42 -11.96
N CYS A 187 -5.02 2.73 -12.11
CA CYS A 187 -5.81 3.73 -11.38
C CYS A 187 -7.32 3.55 -11.63
N LEU A 188 -7.72 3.41 -12.89
CA LEU A 188 -9.11 3.19 -13.29
C LEU A 188 -9.67 1.89 -12.68
N ALA A 189 -8.88 0.82 -12.66
CA ALA A 189 -9.30 -0.44 -12.05
C ALA A 189 -9.53 -0.31 -10.53
N LEU A 190 -8.65 0.41 -9.82
CA LEU A 190 -8.81 0.69 -8.39
C LEU A 190 -10.04 1.55 -8.12
N ALA A 191 -10.27 2.60 -8.92
CA ALA A 191 -11.41 3.50 -8.79
C ALA A 191 -12.75 2.77 -9.00
N ARG A 192 -12.84 1.97 -10.07
CA ARG A 192 -14.01 1.13 -10.36
C ARG A 192 -14.25 0.10 -9.26
N ALA A 193 -13.20 -0.58 -8.81
CA ALA A 193 -13.32 -1.58 -7.75
C ALA A 193 -13.77 -0.95 -6.42
N ALA A 194 -13.25 0.23 -6.06
CA ALA A 194 -13.67 0.97 -4.87
C ALA A 194 -15.16 1.33 -4.93
N LYS A 195 -15.63 1.84 -6.07
CA LYS A 195 -17.05 2.15 -6.30
C LYS A 195 -17.95 0.92 -6.19
N ILE A 196 -17.58 -0.20 -6.83
CA ILE A 196 -18.35 -1.45 -6.79
C ILE A 196 -18.40 -2.03 -5.37
N ALA A 197 -17.28 -2.00 -4.65
CA ALA A 197 -17.17 -2.60 -3.31
C ALA A 197 -17.65 -1.68 -2.18
N GLY A 198 -18.06 -0.45 -2.46
CA GLY A 198 -18.48 0.51 -1.43
C GLY A 198 -17.33 0.89 -0.48
N THR A 199 -16.13 1.07 -1.03
CA THR A 199 -14.93 1.53 -0.31
C THR A 199 -14.24 2.65 -1.09
N PHE A 200 -13.02 3.01 -0.72
CA PHE A 200 -12.27 4.13 -1.29
C PHE A 200 -10.91 3.68 -1.84
N TYR A 201 -10.45 4.41 -2.85
CA TYR A 201 -9.06 4.39 -3.31
C TYR A 201 -8.44 5.77 -3.11
N ASN A 202 -7.11 5.83 -3.08
CA ASN A 202 -6.39 7.09 -2.86
C ASN A 202 -5.48 7.43 -4.04
N THR A 203 -5.53 8.67 -4.50
CA THR A 203 -4.83 9.15 -5.71
C THR A 203 -3.32 9.10 -5.60
N GLY A 204 -2.78 9.14 -4.38
CA GLY A 204 -1.37 9.42 -4.17
C GLY A 204 -0.93 10.80 -4.67
N GLU A 205 0.38 11.00 -4.74
CA GLU A 205 1.02 12.32 -4.95
C GLU A 205 0.96 12.84 -6.41
N GLY A 206 0.18 12.20 -7.28
CA GLY A 206 0.27 12.40 -8.73
C GLY A 206 -0.76 13.34 -9.35
N GLY A 207 -1.64 13.93 -8.55
CA GLY A 207 -2.88 14.55 -9.03
C GLY A 207 -3.95 13.51 -9.40
N LEU A 208 -5.05 13.98 -9.98
CA LEU A 208 -6.18 13.15 -10.42
C LEU A 208 -6.34 13.32 -11.93
N HIS A 209 -6.27 12.21 -12.68
CA HIS A 209 -6.56 12.24 -14.11
C HIS A 209 -8.03 12.65 -14.33
N ARG A 210 -8.31 13.49 -15.34
CA ARG A 210 -9.64 14.07 -15.59
C ARG A 210 -10.76 13.02 -15.67
N ASP A 211 -10.50 11.92 -16.35
CA ASP A 211 -11.48 10.84 -16.51
C ASP A 211 -11.82 10.13 -15.19
N LEU A 212 -11.01 10.28 -14.13
CA LEU A 212 -11.26 9.65 -12.84
C LEU A 212 -12.14 10.51 -11.92
N TYR A 213 -12.47 11.75 -12.29
CA TYR A 213 -13.34 12.63 -11.51
C TYR A 213 -14.76 12.04 -11.34
N GLU A 214 -15.24 11.21 -12.27
CA GLU A 214 -16.53 10.52 -12.11
C GLU A 214 -16.58 9.56 -10.89
N TYR A 215 -15.41 9.16 -10.36
CA TYR A 215 -15.26 8.33 -9.17
C TYR A 215 -14.98 9.16 -7.91
N GLY A 216 -15.11 10.49 -7.97
CA GLY A 216 -14.90 11.42 -6.86
C GLY A 216 -15.50 10.97 -5.51
N PRO A 217 -16.76 10.51 -5.47
CA PRO A 217 -17.39 9.99 -4.24
C PRO A 217 -16.68 8.79 -3.58
N ASN A 218 -15.77 8.11 -4.28
CA ASN A 218 -14.95 7.00 -3.79
C ASN A 218 -13.44 7.33 -3.81
N THR A 219 -13.07 8.58 -4.04
CA THR A 219 -11.68 9.03 -4.21
C THR A 219 -11.19 9.78 -2.99
N ILE A 220 -10.08 9.35 -2.39
CA ILE A 220 -9.31 10.13 -1.41
C ILE A 220 -8.20 10.83 -2.17
N VAL A 221 -8.16 12.16 -2.11
CA VAL A 221 -7.13 12.94 -2.80
C VAL A 221 -5.97 13.26 -1.86
N GLN A 222 -4.74 13.14 -2.35
CA GLN A 222 -3.56 13.40 -1.53
C GLN A 222 -3.00 14.81 -1.76
N VAL A 223 -2.60 15.47 -0.67
CA VAL A 223 -1.85 16.72 -0.64
C VAL A 223 -0.47 16.41 -0.07
N ALA A 224 0.53 16.31 -0.94
CA ALA A 224 1.92 16.01 -0.59
C ALA A 224 2.84 17.22 -0.83
N SER A 225 4.08 17.15 -0.37
CA SER A 225 5.04 18.27 -0.39
C SER A 225 5.21 18.95 -1.74
N GLY A 226 5.16 18.20 -2.85
CA GLY A 226 5.28 18.75 -4.20
C GLY A 226 4.03 19.47 -4.74
N ARG A 227 2.87 19.33 -4.09
CA ARG A 227 1.57 19.91 -4.52
C ARG A 227 1.18 19.64 -5.99
N PHE A 228 1.72 18.57 -6.59
CA PHE A 228 1.41 18.21 -7.97
C PHE A 228 -0.10 17.97 -8.16
N GLY A 229 -0.69 18.66 -9.13
CA GLY A 229 -2.11 18.52 -9.45
C GLY A 229 -3.08 19.04 -8.39
N VAL A 230 -2.62 19.75 -7.34
CA VAL A 230 -3.50 20.25 -6.27
C VAL A 230 -4.09 21.60 -6.67
N HIS A 231 -5.41 21.63 -6.83
CA HIS A 231 -6.19 22.82 -7.19
C HIS A 231 -7.61 22.70 -6.60
N PRO A 232 -8.44 23.77 -6.57
CA PRO A 232 -9.75 23.74 -5.92
C PRO A 232 -10.67 22.61 -6.39
N GLU A 233 -10.83 22.42 -7.71
CA GLU A 233 -11.69 21.36 -8.27
C GLU A 233 -11.24 19.94 -7.86
N TYR A 234 -9.93 19.72 -7.71
CA TYR A 234 -9.37 18.46 -7.20
C TYR A 234 -9.77 18.18 -5.75
N LEU A 235 -9.72 19.21 -4.89
CA LEU A 235 -10.16 19.10 -3.49
C LEU A 235 -11.68 18.97 -3.38
N GLU A 236 -12.41 19.61 -4.29
CA GLU A 236 -13.87 19.57 -4.33
C GLU A 236 -14.39 18.19 -4.73
N ALA A 237 -13.78 17.55 -5.72
CA ALA A 237 -14.21 16.26 -6.26
C ALA A 237 -14.06 15.07 -5.30
N ALA A 238 -13.21 15.17 -4.28
CA ALA A 238 -12.85 14.06 -3.42
C ALA A 238 -13.91 13.69 -2.38
N ALA A 239 -13.87 12.46 -1.87
CA ALA A 239 -14.60 12.06 -0.66
C ALA A 239 -13.87 12.46 0.63
N ALA A 240 -12.53 12.50 0.59
CA ALA A 240 -11.67 12.94 1.69
C ALA A 240 -10.34 13.47 1.15
N ILE A 241 -9.63 14.21 1.99
CA ILE A 241 -8.31 14.77 1.67
C ILE A 241 -7.27 14.14 2.60
N GLU A 242 -6.13 13.70 2.08
CA GLU A 242 -5.03 13.14 2.88
C GLU A 242 -3.76 13.99 2.75
N ILE A 243 -3.30 14.58 3.85
CA ILE A 243 -1.99 15.23 3.94
C ILE A 243 -0.93 14.13 4.10
N LYS A 244 0.00 14.03 3.16
CA LYS A 244 1.06 13.01 3.21
C LYS A 244 2.36 13.58 3.76
N ILE A 245 2.60 13.37 5.05
CA ILE A 245 3.88 13.70 5.70
C ILE A 245 4.95 12.65 5.40
N GLY A 246 4.56 11.37 5.35
CA GLY A 246 5.52 10.29 5.14
C GLY A 246 4.91 9.01 4.57
N GLN A 247 5.78 8.12 4.10
CA GLN A 247 5.43 6.77 3.65
C GLN A 247 6.43 5.76 4.19
N GLY A 248 5.98 4.54 4.44
CA GLY A 248 6.78 3.50 5.08
C GLY A 248 8.04 3.10 4.29
N ALA A 249 7.97 3.13 2.96
CA ALA A 249 9.10 2.76 2.08
C ALA A 249 10.25 3.77 2.08
N LYS A 250 9.99 5.02 2.45
CA LYS A 250 10.98 6.10 2.41
C LYS A 250 10.65 7.24 3.38
N PRO A 251 10.69 6.99 4.70
CA PRO A 251 10.45 8.03 5.68
C PRO A 251 11.49 9.15 5.55
N GLY A 252 11.06 10.40 5.70
CA GLY A 252 11.96 11.57 5.70
C GLY A 252 12.40 12.08 4.33
N ILE A 253 11.92 11.50 3.22
CA ILE A 253 12.17 12.02 1.86
C ILE A 253 10.90 12.07 1.02
N GLY A 254 10.92 12.89 -0.04
CA GLY A 254 9.78 13.13 -0.91
C GLY A 254 9.47 12.02 -1.92
N GLY A 255 8.35 12.21 -2.63
CA GLY A 255 8.00 11.49 -3.84
C GLY A 255 9.12 11.57 -4.90
N HIS A 256 9.26 10.51 -5.69
CA HIS A 256 10.18 10.48 -6.82
C HIS A 256 9.46 9.75 -7.96
N LEU A 257 9.25 10.47 -9.06
CA LEU A 257 8.84 9.90 -10.34
C LEU A 257 9.92 10.22 -11.39
N PRO A 258 10.61 9.21 -11.94
CA PRO A 258 11.58 9.42 -13.01
C PRO A 258 10.95 10.06 -14.25
N GLY A 259 11.70 10.93 -14.93
CA GLY A 259 11.26 11.72 -16.08
C GLY A 259 10.85 10.86 -17.28
N GLU A 260 11.43 9.68 -17.43
CA GLU A 260 11.01 8.66 -18.42
C GLU A 260 9.54 8.21 -18.23
N LYS A 261 8.96 8.44 -17.06
CA LYS A 261 7.55 8.17 -16.74
C LYS A 261 6.68 9.43 -16.73
N VAL A 262 7.24 10.59 -17.06
CA VAL A 262 6.50 11.86 -17.18
C VAL A 262 6.13 12.05 -18.65
N SER A 263 5.10 11.32 -19.07
CA SER A 263 4.43 11.49 -20.37
C SER A 263 3.66 12.81 -20.43
N GLU A 264 3.14 13.15 -21.60
CA GLU A 264 2.32 14.34 -21.80
C GLU A 264 1.11 14.41 -20.84
N GLU A 265 0.35 13.32 -20.70
CA GLU A 265 -0.80 13.26 -19.78
C GLU A 265 -0.40 13.42 -18.31
N ILE A 266 0.76 12.86 -17.92
CA ILE A 266 1.31 13.03 -16.57
C ILE A 266 1.76 14.46 -16.33
N SER A 267 2.41 15.06 -17.34
CA SER A 267 2.83 16.45 -17.35
C SER A 267 1.64 17.39 -17.14
N GLN A 268 0.55 17.18 -17.88
CA GLN A 268 -0.70 17.93 -17.74
C GLN A 268 -1.34 17.74 -16.36
N THR A 269 -1.45 16.48 -15.89
CA THR A 269 -2.07 16.18 -14.58
C THR A 269 -1.29 16.79 -13.41
N ARG A 270 0.04 16.78 -13.49
CA ARG A 270 0.92 17.27 -12.42
C ARG A 270 1.30 18.74 -12.53
N MET A 271 1.06 19.35 -13.69
CA MET A 271 1.49 20.70 -14.05
C MET A 271 3.02 20.86 -13.99
N ILE A 272 3.76 19.90 -14.57
CA ILE A 272 5.23 19.90 -14.66
C ILE A 272 5.70 19.68 -16.10
N PRO A 273 6.92 20.08 -16.50
CA PRO A 273 7.42 19.84 -17.85
C PRO A 273 7.57 18.34 -18.17
N MET A 274 7.17 17.95 -19.38
CA MET A 274 7.32 16.58 -19.88
C MET A 274 8.78 16.12 -19.83
N GLY A 275 9.01 14.85 -19.47
CA GLY A 275 10.35 14.25 -19.42
C GLY A 275 11.23 14.67 -18.23
N THR A 276 10.75 15.55 -17.35
CA THR A 276 11.51 15.98 -16.17
C THR A 276 11.25 15.09 -14.96
N ASP A 277 12.27 14.84 -14.14
CA ASP A 277 12.09 14.12 -12.88
C ASP A 277 11.15 14.91 -11.95
N ALA A 278 10.08 14.27 -11.50
CA ALA A 278 9.22 14.81 -10.45
C ALA A 278 9.79 14.44 -9.08
N LEU A 279 10.69 15.29 -8.59
CA LEU A 279 11.28 15.20 -7.25
C LEU A 279 10.51 16.11 -6.30
N SER A 280 9.78 15.51 -5.35
CA SER A 280 9.11 16.30 -4.32
C SER A 280 10.12 16.70 -3.23
N PRO A 281 9.99 17.91 -2.64
CA PRO A 281 10.74 18.26 -1.44
C PRO A 281 10.51 17.24 -0.33
N ALA A 282 11.52 17.04 0.52
CA ALA A 282 11.37 16.17 1.69
C ALA A 282 10.33 16.71 2.69
N PRO A 283 10.39 17.99 3.13
CA PRO A 283 9.35 18.58 3.95
C PRO A 283 8.23 19.18 3.10
N HIS A 284 7.06 19.34 3.71
CA HIS A 284 6.09 20.34 3.27
C HIS A 284 6.63 21.72 3.62
N HIS A 285 6.75 22.64 2.66
CA HIS A 285 7.28 23.99 2.93
C HIS A 285 6.36 24.89 3.75
N ASP A 286 5.14 24.43 4.00
CA ASP A 286 4.12 25.02 4.86
C ASP A 286 3.89 24.19 6.14
N ILE A 287 4.81 23.28 6.50
CA ILE A 287 4.76 22.50 7.75
C ILE A 287 6.17 22.36 8.34
N TYR A 288 6.51 23.20 9.33
CA TYR A 288 7.73 23.07 10.13
C TYR A 288 7.46 22.79 11.61
N SER A 289 6.20 22.88 12.04
CA SER A 289 5.76 22.52 13.38
C SER A 289 4.37 21.86 13.38
N ILE A 290 3.90 21.43 14.55
CA ILE A 290 2.56 20.87 14.68
C ILE A 290 1.47 21.94 14.51
N GLU A 291 1.77 23.20 14.84
CA GLU A 291 0.90 24.35 14.63
C GLU A 291 0.74 24.67 13.13
N ASP A 292 1.80 24.48 12.34
CA ASP A 292 1.73 24.61 10.89
C ASP A 292 0.88 23.49 10.25
N LEU A 293 1.04 22.25 10.72
CA LEU A 293 0.17 21.15 10.30
C LEU A 293 -1.30 21.47 10.61
N ARG A 294 -1.57 22.01 11.80
CA ARG A 294 -2.91 22.48 12.18
C ARG A 294 -3.43 23.51 11.17
N GLN A 295 -2.64 24.52 10.81
CA GLN A 295 -3.05 25.52 9.82
C GLN A 295 -3.42 24.87 8.48
N LEU A 296 -2.60 23.94 7.97
CA LEU A 296 -2.91 23.24 6.71
C LEU A 296 -4.18 22.39 6.82
N ILE A 297 -4.39 21.66 7.93
CA ILE A 297 -5.61 20.88 8.16
C ILE A 297 -6.85 21.78 8.05
N TYR A 298 -6.84 22.92 8.75
CA TYR A 298 -7.98 23.85 8.72
C TYR A 298 -8.15 24.54 7.37
N ALA A 299 -7.06 24.91 6.69
CA ALA A 299 -7.12 25.45 5.34
C ALA A 299 -7.75 24.48 4.33
N LEU A 300 -7.43 23.18 4.43
CA LEU A 300 -8.03 22.15 3.58
C LEU A 300 -9.49 21.87 3.95
N LYS A 301 -9.85 21.92 5.23
CA LYS A 301 -11.24 21.85 5.67
C LYS A 301 -12.06 23.03 5.13
N GLU A 302 -11.52 24.24 5.21
CA GLU A 302 -12.12 25.45 4.65
C GLU A 302 -12.31 25.33 3.14
N ALA A 303 -11.26 24.93 2.41
CA ALA A 303 -11.34 24.71 0.96
C ALA A 303 -12.35 23.63 0.55
N ALA A 304 -12.65 22.69 1.44
CA ALA A 304 -13.66 21.66 1.26
C ALA A 304 -15.03 22.01 1.89
N ASN A 305 -15.24 23.27 2.31
CA ASN A 305 -16.45 23.74 2.99
C ASN A 305 -16.84 22.88 4.21
N TYR A 306 -15.85 22.30 4.91
CA TYR A 306 -16.01 21.37 6.03
C TYR A 306 -16.90 20.16 5.73
N THR A 307 -17.06 19.79 4.46
CA THR A 307 -17.88 18.64 4.04
C THR A 307 -17.09 17.34 3.93
N LYS A 308 -15.77 17.38 4.06
CA LYS A 308 -14.85 16.26 3.84
C LYS A 308 -13.93 16.06 5.05
N PRO A 309 -13.69 14.81 5.48
CA PRO A 309 -12.69 14.55 6.50
C PRO A 309 -11.27 14.77 5.95
N VAL A 310 -10.37 15.21 6.82
CA VAL A 310 -8.93 15.38 6.52
C VAL A 310 -8.12 14.32 7.27
N SER A 311 -7.44 13.48 6.51
CA SER A 311 -6.47 12.47 6.97
C SER A 311 -5.06 13.05 7.01
N VAL A 312 -4.24 12.60 7.95
CA VAL A 312 -2.79 12.83 7.95
C VAL A 312 -2.07 11.49 7.92
N LYS A 313 -1.27 11.27 6.87
CA LYS A 313 -0.49 10.06 6.68
C LYS A 313 0.97 10.27 7.10
N ILE A 314 1.43 9.45 8.05
CA ILE A 314 2.82 9.41 8.52
C ILE A 314 3.44 8.04 8.27
N ALA A 315 4.76 8.01 8.12
CA ALA A 315 5.51 6.77 8.25
C ALA A 315 5.63 6.39 9.73
N ALA A 316 5.55 5.09 10.03
CA ALA A 316 5.84 4.60 11.36
C ALA A 316 7.35 4.74 11.63
N VAL A 317 7.71 5.64 12.55
CA VAL A 317 9.09 5.89 12.99
C VAL A 317 9.14 5.98 14.52
N HIS A 318 10.31 6.23 15.10
CA HIS A 318 10.42 6.53 16.53
C HIS A 318 9.47 7.65 16.93
N ASN A 319 8.88 7.56 18.12
CA ASN A 319 7.91 8.53 18.64
C ASN A 319 6.60 8.64 17.82
N VAL A 320 6.22 7.61 17.06
CA VAL A 320 4.94 7.60 16.32
C VAL A 320 3.72 7.88 17.21
N ALA A 321 3.72 7.40 18.45
CA ALA A 321 2.61 7.59 19.39
C ALA A 321 2.39 9.07 19.80
N PRO A 322 3.39 9.81 20.32
CA PRO A 322 3.22 11.24 20.60
C PRO A 322 3.01 12.08 19.33
N ILE A 323 3.62 11.70 18.19
CA ILE A 323 3.37 12.38 16.90
C ILE A 323 1.89 12.24 16.51
N ALA A 324 1.32 11.03 16.60
CA ALA A 324 -0.09 10.79 16.33
C ALA A 324 -1.00 11.58 17.28
N SER A 325 -0.68 11.66 18.58
CA SER A 325 -1.42 12.52 19.52
C SER A 325 -1.43 13.99 19.07
N GLY A 326 -0.26 14.52 18.68
CA GLY A 326 -0.15 15.88 18.14
C GLY A 326 -1.02 16.08 16.90
N ILE A 327 -1.03 15.13 15.97
CA ILE A 327 -1.85 15.16 14.75
C ILE A 327 -3.35 15.20 15.07
N VAL A 328 -3.81 14.39 16.01
CA VAL A 328 -5.22 14.39 16.44
C VAL A 328 -5.59 15.74 17.05
N ARG A 329 -4.73 16.30 17.92
CA ARG A 329 -4.93 17.63 18.52
C ARG A 329 -4.86 18.77 17.51
N ALA A 330 -4.11 18.59 16.42
CA ALA A 330 -4.07 19.50 15.28
C ALA A 330 -5.39 19.52 14.48
N GLY A 331 -6.28 18.54 14.72
CA GLY A 331 -7.63 18.51 14.17
C GLY A 331 -7.82 17.56 12.99
N ALA A 332 -6.90 16.63 12.77
CA ALA A 332 -7.07 15.57 11.78
C ALA A 332 -8.22 14.64 12.17
N ASP A 333 -9.04 14.23 11.20
CA ASP A 333 -10.17 13.32 11.41
C ASP A 333 -9.74 11.85 11.28
N ILE A 334 -8.62 11.61 10.57
CA ILE A 334 -8.03 10.29 10.34
C ILE A 334 -6.50 10.42 10.47
N VAL A 335 -5.85 9.43 11.09
CA VAL A 335 -4.39 9.28 11.14
C VAL A 335 -4.03 7.98 10.43
N ALA A 336 -3.37 8.09 9.28
CA ALA A 336 -2.87 6.93 8.55
C ALA A 336 -1.40 6.66 8.92
N ILE A 337 -1.09 5.44 9.35
CA ILE A 337 0.25 5.03 9.80
C ILE A 337 0.77 3.98 8.83
N ASP A 338 1.91 4.24 8.21
CA ASP A 338 2.51 3.37 7.19
C ASP A 338 3.80 2.73 7.72
N GLY A 339 3.76 1.43 8.01
CA GLY A 339 4.89 0.68 8.53
C GLY A 339 6.02 0.48 7.51
N VAL A 340 7.18 0.02 7.98
CA VAL A 340 8.42 -0.17 7.18
C VAL A 340 8.24 -1.02 5.90
N ARG A 341 7.17 -1.83 5.82
CA ARG A 341 6.82 -2.64 4.63
C ARG A 341 5.88 -1.94 3.65
N GLY A 342 5.59 -0.65 3.87
CA GLY A 342 4.89 0.22 2.93
C GLY A 342 5.57 0.21 1.56
N GLY A 343 4.79 0.23 0.48
CA GLY A 343 5.30 0.15 -0.88
C GLY A 343 5.73 1.49 -1.47
N THR A 344 6.43 1.45 -2.60
CA THR A 344 6.79 2.63 -3.41
C THR A 344 6.98 2.28 -4.88
N GLY A 345 6.80 3.26 -5.78
CA GLY A 345 7.24 3.13 -7.17
C GLY A 345 8.77 3.27 -7.31
N ALA A 346 9.37 4.13 -6.50
CA ALA A 346 10.80 4.41 -6.48
C ALA A 346 11.25 4.93 -5.10
N ALA A 347 12.24 4.29 -4.51
CA ALA A 347 12.95 4.74 -3.32
C ALA A 347 14.42 4.31 -3.35
N PRO A 348 15.33 5.05 -2.68
CA PRO A 348 16.65 4.54 -2.34
C PRO A 348 16.53 3.26 -1.51
N THR A 349 17.20 2.20 -1.94
CA THR A 349 17.16 0.88 -1.31
C THR A 349 17.58 0.94 0.15
N VAL A 350 18.62 1.75 0.44
CA VAL A 350 19.14 1.93 1.80
C VAL A 350 18.13 2.55 2.77
N ILE A 351 17.25 3.44 2.30
CA ILE A 351 16.20 4.02 3.15
C ILE A 351 15.09 2.98 3.36
N ARG A 352 14.60 2.38 2.27
CA ARG A 352 13.54 1.35 2.33
C ARG A 352 13.87 0.21 3.28
N ASP A 353 15.12 -0.22 3.29
CA ASP A 353 15.54 -1.40 4.03
C ASP A 353 15.89 -1.12 5.50
N ASN A 354 16.08 0.14 5.90
CA ASN A 354 16.65 0.47 7.22
C ASN A 354 15.89 1.56 8.00
N VAL A 355 14.91 2.25 7.41
CA VAL A 355 14.24 3.39 8.06
C VAL A 355 12.75 3.09 8.24
N GLY A 356 12.29 3.18 9.48
CA GLY A 356 10.91 2.93 9.89
C GLY A 356 10.76 1.70 10.79
N ILE A 357 9.56 1.53 11.34
CA ILE A 357 9.25 0.42 12.27
C ILE A 357 8.05 -0.43 11.78
N PRO A 358 7.88 -1.65 12.30
CA PRO A 358 6.74 -2.51 11.97
C PRO A 358 5.39 -1.85 12.33
N ILE A 359 4.40 -2.04 11.46
CA ILE A 359 3.06 -1.45 11.63
C ILE A 359 2.36 -2.01 12.87
N GLU A 360 2.63 -3.28 13.20
CA GLU A 360 2.05 -4.02 14.32
C GLU A 360 2.30 -3.32 15.65
N LEU A 361 3.55 -2.95 15.90
CA LEU A 361 3.95 -2.26 17.12
C LEU A 361 3.47 -0.81 17.11
N ALA A 362 3.54 -0.15 15.95
CA ALA A 362 3.17 1.25 15.80
C ALA A 362 1.67 1.48 16.07
N ILE A 363 0.80 0.67 15.48
CA ILE A 363 -0.65 0.82 15.64
C ILE A 363 -1.08 0.57 17.09
N ALA A 364 -0.52 -0.46 17.74
CA ALA A 364 -0.81 -0.78 19.13
C ALA A 364 -0.37 0.35 20.07
N ALA A 365 0.83 0.89 19.87
CA ALA A 365 1.35 2.00 20.66
C ALA A 365 0.53 3.30 20.48
N VAL A 366 0.13 3.62 19.24
CA VAL A 366 -0.70 4.80 18.95
C VAL A 366 -2.09 4.65 19.57
N ASP A 367 -2.77 3.52 19.35
CA ASP A 367 -4.10 3.28 19.92
C ASP A 367 -4.09 3.38 21.45
N SER A 368 -3.10 2.75 22.11
CA SER A 368 -2.95 2.84 23.57
C SER A 368 -2.74 4.28 24.03
N ARG A 369 -1.89 5.05 23.34
CA ARG A 369 -1.61 6.44 23.69
C ARG A 369 -2.84 7.33 23.56
N LEU A 370 -3.57 7.24 22.45
CA LEU A 370 -4.77 8.05 22.24
C LEU A 370 -5.88 7.70 23.22
N ARG A 371 -6.00 6.43 23.63
CA ARG A 371 -6.93 6.00 24.68
C ARG A 371 -6.55 6.54 26.06
N GLN A 372 -5.27 6.45 26.43
CA GLN A 372 -4.76 7.01 27.69
C GLN A 372 -4.97 8.52 27.79
N GLU A 373 -4.88 9.23 26.67
CA GLU A 373 -5.13 10.67 26.61
C GLU A 373 -6.61 11.04 26.44
N GLY A 374 -7.52 10.07 26.28
CA GLY A 374 -8.95 10.31 26.13
C GLY A 374 -9.36 10.96 24.80
N ILE A 375 -8.53 10.86 23.75
CA ILE A 375 -8.76 11.49 22.43
C ILE A 375 -8.93 10.47 21.28
N ARG A 376 -9.01 9.17 21.59
CA ARG A 376 -9.10 8.09 20.58
C ARG A 376 -10.34 8.19 19.67
N ASN A 377 -11.44 8.76 20.16
CA ASN A 377 -12.66 9.02 19.40
C ASN A 377 -12.51 10.20 18.42
N GLN A 378 -11.53 11.09 18.65
CA GLN A 378 -11.40 12.31 17.86
C GLN A 378 -10.75 12.07 16.49
N ALA A 379 -10.16 10.90 16.26
CA ALA A 379 -9.68 10.49 14.94
C ALA A 379 -9.75 8.97 14.76
N SER A 380 -9.96 8.53 13.53
CA SER A 380 -9.80 7.12 13.15
C SER A 380 -8.33 6.81 12.82
N LEU A 381 -7.88 5.59 13.12
CA LEU A 381 -6.56 5.06 12.81
C LEU A 381 -6.64 4.15 11.59
N LEU A 382 -5.87 4.49 10.55
CA LEU A 382 -5.78 3.72 9.32
C LEU A 382 -4.40 3.08 9.22
N ALA A 383 -4.33 1.76 9.28
CA ALA A 383 -3.04 1.05 9.24
C ALA A 383 -2.62 0.74 7.80
N ALA A 384 -1.35 0.93 7.47
CA ALA A 384 -0.77 0.62 6.18
C ALA A 384 0.61 -0.03 6.34
N GLY A 385 1.04 -0.76 5.31
CA GLY A 385 2.40 -1.30 5.22
C GLY A 385 2.49 -2.80 5.51
N GLY A 386 2.33 -3.62 4.46
CA GLY A 386 2.65 -5.05 4.52
C GLY A 386 1.48 -6.00 4.84
N PHE A 387 0.23 -5.59 4.62
CA PHE A 387 -0.93 -6.49 4.73
C PHE A 387 -0.99 -7.48 3.57
N ARG A 388 -0.93 -8.79 3.87
CA ARG A 388 -0.82 -9.87 2.87
C ARG A 388 -2.10 -10.68 2.70
N ASN A 389 -2.94 -10.73 3.73
CA ASN A 389 -4.15 -11.55 3.79
C ASN A 389 -5.16 -10.94 4.79
N SER A 390 -6.37 -11.50 4.86
CA SER A 390 -7.44 -11.09 5.79
C SER A 390 -7.07 -11.24 7.26
N ALA A 391 -6.23 -12.23 7.63
CA ALA A 391 -5.80 -12.46 9.01
C ALA A 391 -4.88 -11.33 9.50
N ASP A 392 -3.97 -10.81 8.68
CA ASP A 392 -3.17 -9.62 9.01
C ASP A 392 -4.10 -8.42 9.32
N ILE A 393 -5.19 -8.27 8.54
CA ILE A 393 -6.16 -7.18 8.67
C ILE A 393 -6.93 -7.27 9.98
N ILE A 394 -7.48 -8.44 10.29
CA ILE A 394 -8.29 -8.62 11.49
C ILE A 394 -7.45 -8.45 12.76
N LYS A 395 -6.17 -8.86 12.72
CA LYS A 395 -5.19 -8.63 13.78
C LYS A 395 -4.90 -7.13 13.95
N ALA A 396 -4.73 -6.37 12.87
CA ALA A 396 -4.55 -4.92 12.98
C ALA A 396 -5.77 -4.21 13.58
N ILE A 397 -6.98 -4.65 13.25
CA ILE A 397 -8.22 -4.12 13.84
C ILE A 397 -8.27 -4.42 15.34
N ALA A 398 -7.95 -5.65 15.75
CA ALA A 398 -7.85 -6.04 17.15
C ALA A 398 -6.76 -5.25 17.91
N LEU A 399 -5.66 -4.88 17.25
CA LEU A 399 -4.62 -4.00 17.84
C LEU A 399 -5.04 -2.53 17.94
N GLY A 400 -6.07 -2.09 17.20
CA GLY A 400 -6.65 -0.75 17.32
C GLY A 400 -6.87 0.01 16.03
N ALA A 401 -6.62 -0.56 14.85
CA ALA A 401 -6.96 0.09 13.57
C ALA A 401 -8.48 0.14 13.35
N ASP A 402 -8.99 1.23 12.76
CA ASP A 402 -10.37 1.35 12.31
C ASP A 402 -10.59 0.76 10.91
N ALA A 403 -9.55 0.78 10.09
CA ALA A 403 -9.48 0.16 8.77
C ALA A 403 -8.01 0.00 8.33
N VAL A 404 -7.79 -0.62 7.17
CA VAL A 404 -6.45 -0.85 6.60
C VAL A 404 -6.35 -0.40 5.15
N TYR A 405 -5.18 0.09 4.78
CA TYR A 405 -4.78 0.32 3.40
C TYR A 405 -4.05 -0.89 2.82
N ILE A 406 -4.49 -1.34 1.65
CA ILE A 406 -3.82 -2.38 0.86
C ILE A 406 -3.26 -1.77 -0.43
N GLY A 407 -1.96 -1.97 -0.66
CA GLY A 407 -1.25 -1.50 -1.86
C GLY A 407 -0.74 -2.68 -2.67
N THR A 408 0.36 -3.29 -2.20
CA THR A 408 1.00 -4.42 -2.89
C THR A 408 0.05 -5.58 -3.15
N ALA A 409 -0.81 -5.95 -2.20
CA ALA A 409 -1.81 -7.02 -2.41
C ALA A 409 -2.78 -6.71 -3.56
N ALA A 410 -3.22 -5.45 -3.69
CA ALA A 410 -4.05 -5.01 -4.80
C ALA A 410 -3.27 -5.06 -6.14
N LEU A 411 -2.01 -4.64 -6.16
CA LEU A 411 -1.16 -4.77 -7.34
C LEU A 411 -0.94 -6.24 -7.75
N VAL A 412 -0.72 -7.14 -6.78
CA VAL A 412 -0.59 -8.58 -7.02
C VAL A 412 -1.89 -9.17 -7.56
N ALA A 413 -3.04 -8.76 -7.03
CA ALA A 413 -4.34 -9.16 -7.56
C ALA A 413 -4.53 -8.71 -9.02
N MET A 414 -3.94 -7.59 -9.44
CA MET A 414 -3.92 -7.16 -10.84
C MET A 414 -2.87 -7.87 -11.72
N GLY A 415 -1.93 -8.62 -11.14
CA GLY A 415 -0.89 -9.37 -11.85
C GLY A 415 0.55 -8.93 -11.58
N CYS A 416 0.81 -8.13 -10.55
CA CYS A 416 2.18 -7.78 -10.14
C CYS A 416 2.94 -9.02 -9.65
N HIS A 417 4.19 -9.16 -10.09
CA HIS A 417 5.09 -10.27 -9.71
C HIS A 417 6.20 -9.84 -8.74
N VAL A 418 6.04 -8.68 -8.11
CA VAL A 418 6.93 -8.21 -7.02
C VAL A 418 8.42 -8.11 -7.44
N CYS A 419 8.72 -7.80 -8.71
CA CYS A 419 10.09 -7.75 -9.22
C CYS A 419 10.89 -6.50 -8.78
N GLN A 420 10.25 -5.54 -8.11
CA GLN A 420 10.85 -4.33 -7.55
C GLN A 420 11.52 -3.37 -8.56
N LYS A 421 11.34 -3.56 -9.86
CA LYS A 421 11.85 -2.64 -10.91
C LYS A 421 10.81 -1.60 -11.35
N CYS A 422 9.87 -1.24 -10.49
CA CYS A 422 8.76 -0.32 -10.81
C CYS A 422 9.23 1.08 -11.26
N TYR A 423 10.43 1.47 -10.82
CA TYR A 423 11.04 2.76 -11.09
C TYR A 423 11.51 2.89 -12.56
N THR A 424 11.77 1.79 -13.27
CA THR A 424 12.35 1.82 -14.63
C THR A 424 11.34 2.15 -15.74
N GLY A 425 10.06 2.27 -15.40
CA GLY A 425 9.00 2.43 -16.40
C GLY A 425 8.77 1.20 -17.31
N LYS A 426 9.52 0.09 -17.16
CA LYS A 426 9.48 -1.09 -18.05
C LYS A 426 8.65 -2.26 -17.48
N CYS A 427 7.54 -1.96 -16.80
CA CYS A 427 6.70 -2.99 -16.21
C CYS A 427 6.02 -3.86 -17.29
N ASN A 428 6.49 -5.10 -17.44
CA ASN A 428 5.98 -6.05 -18.43
C ASN A 428 4.50 -6.43 -18.26
N TRP A 429 3.93 -6.14 -17.10
CA TRP A 429 2.52 -6.41 -16.77
C TRP A 429 1.60 -5.21 -16.97
N GLY A 430 2.12 -4.07 -17.44
CA GLY A 430 1.31 -2.86 -17.71
C GLY A 430 0.85 -2.10 -16.46
N ILE A 431 1.41 -2.44 -15.29
CA ILE A 431 1.01 -1.85 -14.00
C ILE A 431 1.81 -0.58 -13.69
N ALA A 432 3.15 -0.68 -13.64
CA ALA A 432 4.03 0.41 -13.23
C ALA A 432 4.83 1.00 -14.41
N THR A 433 4.11 1.48 -15.42
CA THR A 433 4.66 1.98 -16.69
C THR A 433 3.74 3.03 -17.28
N GLN A 434 4.30 3.96 -18.08
CA GLN A 434 3.55 4.90 -18.90
C GLN A 434 3.75 4.66 -20.40
N ASP A 435 4.47 3.59 -20.78
CA ASP A 435 4.63 3.21 -22.18
C ASP A 435 3.28 2.68 -22.73
N PRO A 436 2.70 3.32 -23.77
CA PRO A 436 1.41 2.92 -24.33
C PRO A 436 1.35 1.46 -24.83
N TYR A 437 2.49 0.89 -25.24
CA TYR A 437 2.57 -0.52 -25.64
C TYR A 437 2.46 -1.45 -24.42
N LEU A 438 3.07 -1.06 -23.30
CA LEU A 438 3.05 -1.86 -22.07
C LEU A 438 1.74 -1.69 -21.29
N THR A 439 1.17 -0.49 -21.22
CA THR A 439 -0.08 -0.23 -20.48
C THR A 439 -1.26 -1.05 -21.04
N LYS A 440 -1.31 -1.26 -22.36
CA LYS A 440 -2.29 -2.14 -23.03
C LYS A 440 -2.31 -3.57 -22.51
N ARG A 441 -1.22 -4.03 -21.88
CA ARG A 441 -1.11 -5.38 -21.30
C ARG A 441 -1.95 -5.54 -20.03
N LEU A 442 -2.37 -4.45 -19.40
CA LEU A 442 -3.28 -4.45 -18.26
C LEU A 442 -4.68 -4.04 -18.73
N ASN A 443 -5.56 -5.01 -18.86
CA ASN A 443 -6.98 -4.76 -19.11
C ASN A 443 -7.67 -4.33 -17.80
N SER A 444 -8.23 -3.11 -17.78
CA SER A 444 -8.84 -2.51 -16.59
C SER A 444 -10.09 -3.26 -16.11
N ASP A 445 -10.88 -3.87 -16.99
CA ASP A 445 -12.09 -4.64 -16.61
C ASP A 445 -11.73 -5.96 -15.93
N ILE A 446 -10.69 -6.66 -16.43
CA ILE A 446 -10.15 -7.85 -15.78
C ILE A 446 -9.57 -7.47 -14.41
N ALA A 447 -8.75 -6.41 -14.36
CA ALA A 447 -8.15 -5.93 -13.12
C ALA A 447 -9.21 -5.54 -12.08
N THR A 448 -10.24 -4.80 -12.49
CA THR A 448 -11.38 -4.41 -11.64
C THR A 448 -12.05 -5.64 -11.04
N ARG A 449 -12.41 -6.64 -11.87
CA ARG A 449 -13.04 -7.88 -11.39
C ARG A 449 -12.17 -8.62 -10.38
N ARG A 450 -10.85 -8.69 -10.62
CA ARG A 450 -9.91 -9.35 -9.69
C ARG A 450 -9.80 -8.61 -8.36
N LEU A 451 -9.80 -7.29 -8.37
CA LEU A 451 -9.80 -6.46 -7.16
C LEU A 451 -11.10 -6.62 -6.36
N VAL A 452 -12.26 -6.61 -7.02
CA VAL A 452 -13.56 -6.84 -6.38
C VAL A 452 -13.62 -8.24 -5.78
N ASN A 453 -13.13 -9.26 -6.49
CA ASN A 453 -13.06 -10.63 -5.98
C ASN A 453 -12.15 -10.72 -4.74
N LEU A 454 -11.00 -10.04 -4.72
CA LEU A 454 -10.11 -9.99 -3.56
C LEU A 454 -10.83 -9.41 -2.33
N LEU A 455 -11.45 -8.23 -2.47
CA LEU A 455 -12.17 -7.57 -1.37
C LEU A 455 -13.34 -8.41 -0.88
N ARG A 456 -14.06 -9.08 -1.79
CA ARG A 456 -15.13 -10.01 -1.43
C ARG A 456 -14.60 -11.21 -0.67
N ALA A 457 -13.55 -11.87 -1.17
CA ALA A 457 -12.97 -13.06 -0.53
C ALA A 457 -12.47 -12.73 0.88
N TRP A 458 -11.69 -11.65 1.03
CA TRP A 458 -11.20 -11.24 2.34
C TRP A 458 -12.31 -10.78 3.28
N SER A 459 -13.37 -10.15 2.77
CA SER A 459 -14.55 -9.85 3.57
C SER A 459 -15.24 -11.10 4.09
N LEU A 460 -15.34 -12.17 3.30
CA LEU A 460 -15.90 -13.45 3.74
C LEU A 460 -15.01 -14.10 4.82
N GLU A 461 -13.69 -14.15 4.60
CA GLU A 461 -12.74 -14.67 5.60
C GLU A 461 -12.77 -13.87 6.91
N ILE A 462 -12.93 -12.54 6.83
CA ILE A 462 -13.09 -11.69 8.02
C ILE A 462 -14.36 -12.07 8.78
N LYS A 463 -15.48 -12.32 8.08
CA LYS A 463 -16.72 -12.77 8.72
C LYS A 463 -16.53 -14.13 9.40
N ASP A 464 -15.84 -15.06 8.76
CA ASP A 464 -15.51 -16.38 9.34
C ASP A 464 -14.69 -16.24 10.62
N MET A 465 -13.66 -15.41 10.62
CA MET A 465 -12.85 -15.16 11.81
C MET A 465 -13.63 -14.44 12.93
N LEU A 466 -14.46 -13.45 12.59
CA LEU A 466 -15.34 -12.77 13.55
C LEU A 466 -16.34 -13.75 14.19
N GLY A 467 -17.02 -14.56 13.36
CA GLY A 467 -17.98 -15.55 13.82
C GLY A 467 -17.33 -16.62 14.71
N GLY A 468 -16.13 -17.06 14.32
CA GLY A 468 -15.28 -17.92 15.13
C GLY A 468 -14.93 -17.33 16.51
N MET A 469 -14.86 -16.00 16.64
CA MET A 469 -14.67 -15.30 17.93
C MET A 469 -15.97 -15.00 18.68
N GLY A 470 -17.14 -15.33 18.11
CA GLY A 470 -18.44 -14.96 18.67
C GLY A 470 -18.74 -13.47 18.56
N ILE A 471 -18.16 -12.80 17.56
CA ILE A 471 -18.34 -11.38 17.29
C ILE A 471 -19.11 -11.23 15.98
N ASN A 472 -20.19 -10.45 15.95
CA ASN A 472 -20.96 -10.20 14.72
C ASN A 472 -20.70 -8.84 14.07
N ALA A 473 -19.92 -7.96 14.69
CA ALA A 473 -19.62 -6.62 14.16
C ALA A 473 -18.14 -6.28 14.29
N ILE A 474 -17.54 -5.77 13.21
CA ILE A 474 -16.11 -5.41 13.18
C ILE A 474 -15.73 -4.37 14.24
N GLU A 475 -16.65 -3.45 14.56
CA GLU A 475 -16.47 -2.42 15.59
C GLU A 475 -16.22 -3.03 16.97
N SER A 476 -16.84 -4.17 17.30
CA SER A 476 -16.67 -4.86 18.59
C SER A 476 -15.29 -5.47 18.77
N LEU A 477 -14.57 -5.73 17.68
CA LEU A 477 -13.19 -6.21 17.73
C LEU A 477 -12.18 -5.06 17.89
N ARG A 478 -12.53 -3.83 17.51
CA ARG A 478 -11.56 -2.72 17.41
C ARG A 478 -10.86 -2.43 18.72
N GLY A 479 -9.54 -2.67 18.76
CA GLY A 479 -8.73 -2.49 19.96
C GLY A 479 -9.00 -3.52 21.06
N ASN A 480 -9.84 -4.53 20.80
CA ASN A 480 -10.09 -5.64 21.72
C ASN A 480 -8.97 -6.68 21.60
N ARG A 481 -7.88 -6.38 22.28
CA ARG A 481 -6.63 -7.16 22.26
C ARG A 481 -6.72 -8.49 23.00
N ASP A 482 -7.79 -8.72 23.77
CA ASP A 482 -8.03 -9.98 24.48
C ASP A 482 -8.27 -11.15 23.51
N HIS A 483 -8.65 -10.85 22.26
CA HIS A 483 -8.77 -11.84 21.19
C HIS A 483 -7.44 -12.20 20.51
N LEU A 484 -6.31 -11.67 20.99
CA LEU A 484 -4.99 -11.98 20.46
C LEU A 484 -4.12 -12.71 21.49
N ARG A 485 -3.29 -13.63 21.01
CA ARG A 485 -2.21 -14.26 21.78
C ARG A 485 -0.91 -14.26 21.02
N GLY A 486 0.18 -13.92 21.70
CA GLY A 486 1.53 -13.88 21.14
C GLY A 486 2.22 -15.25 21.26
N VAL A 487 2.88 -15.68 20.19
CA VAL A 487 3.66 -16.93 20.14
C VAL A 487 5.10 -16.61 19.77
N GLY A 488 6.04 -16.95 20.66
CA GLY A 488 7.47 -16.69 20.45
C GLY A 488 7.83 -15.20 20.48
N LEU A 489 7.00 -14.38 21.13
CA LEU A 489 7.24 -12.95 21.35
C LEU A 489 7.89 -12.72 22.72
N THR A 490 8.71 -11.69 22.84
CA THR A 490 9.30 -11.31 24.13
C THR A 490 8.29 -10.57 25.00
N ASP A 491 8.54 -10.48 26.31
CA ASP A 491 7.72 -9.68 27.23
C ASP A 491 7.60 -8.21 26.81
N THR A 492 8.64 -7.67 26.15
CA THR A 492 8.61 -6.31 25.62
C THR A 492 7.66 -6.20 24.44
N ASP A 493 7.68 -7.16 23.52
CA ASP A 493 6.76 -7.19 22.37
C ASP A 493 5.31 -7.31 22.84
N LEU A 494 5.04 -8.27 23.75
CA LEU A 494 3.72 -8.48 24.33
C LEU A 494 3.19 -7.22 25.02
N ARG A 495 4.03 -6.53 25.80
CA ARG A 495 3.69 -5.28 26.48
C ARG A 495 3.39 -4.14 25.51
N ILE A 496 4.18 -3.98 24.44
CA ILE A 496 3.95 -2.94 23.42
C ILE A 496 2.65 -3.21 22.66
N LEU A 497 2.45 -4.47 22.26
CA LEU A 497 1.25 -4.91 21.57
C LEU A 497 0.02 -4.86 22.49
N GLY A 498 0.20 -4.93 23.80
CA GLY A 498 -0.87 -4.99 24.79
C GLY A 498 -1.65 -6.29 24.72
N ILE A 499 -0.95 -7.42 24.52
CA ILE A 499 -1.52 -8.77 24.42
C ILE A 499 -0.82 -9.71 25.41
N LYS A 500 -1.39 -10.89 25.63
CA LYS A 500 -0.79 -11.95 26.44
C LYS A 500 -0.07 -13.01 25.61
N ALA A 501 0.83 -13.76 26.24
CA ALA A 501 1.45 -14.93 25.64
C ALA A 501 0.44 -16.05 25.44
N ALA A 502 0.63 -16.91 24.43
CA ALA A 502 -0.17 -18.11 24.28
C ALA A 502 0.00 -19.03 25.49
N GLY A 503 -1.10 -19.34 26.18
CA GLY A 503 -1.12 -20.10 27.43
C GLY A 503 -1.60 -19.31 28.65
N ASP A 504 -1.56 -17.97 28.58
CA ASP A 504 -2.09 -17.02 29.58
C ASP A 504 -3.45 -16.41 29.18
#